data_AF-A0AA35CHF8-F1
#
_entry.id   AF-A0AA35CHF8-F1
#
_cell.length_a   1.000
_cell.length_b   1.000
_cell.length_c   1.000
_cell.angle_alpha   90.00
_cell.angle_beta   90.00
_cell.angle_gamma   90.00
#
_symmetry.space_group_name_H-M   'P 1'
#
loop_
_entity.id
_entity.type
_entity.pdbx_description
1 polymer ?
#
loop_
_entity_poly.entity_id
_entity_poly.type
_entity_poly.pdbx_seq_one_letter_code
_entity_poly.pdbx_strand_id
1 'polypeptide(L)'
;MPWVTVYALALPVLVTGLAWALRRQMSHMTAMVLAMSLGTAAGLWAGSAAVVLGLGDLWDAALLGAGVGAGFGIGAGLSGGLSPTLDGGLGGVMGGMMGAMLAAMAPGRATAALRASTALLSAVAVLVVLLLVREAGAHEVRSAVRSRWLLLALVVVAGLILGAAMGVI
;
A
#
# COMPACT_ATOMS: atom_id res chain seq x y z
N MET A 1 -13.62 11.60 -7.82
CA MET A 1 -12.69 10.49 -7.52
C MET A 1 -12.45 10.25 -6.01
N PRO A 2 -13.40 10.47 -5.08
CA PRO A 2 -13.14 10.25 -3.64
C PRO A 2 -13.08 8.76 -3.26
N TRP A 3 -13.79 7.90 -3.99
CA TRP A 3 -13.82 6.46 -3.68
C TRP A 3 -12.47 5.77 -3.89
N VAL A 4 -11.71 6.19 -4.91
CA VAL A 4 -10.38 5.65 -5.19
C VAL A 4 -9.39 6.04 -4.10
N THR A 5 -9.45 7.28 -3.60
CA THR A 5 -8.58 7.74 -2.51
C THR A 5 -8.91 7.07 -1.18
N VAL A 6 -10.19 6.92 -0.86
CA VAL A 6 -10.62 6.16 0.33
C VAL A 6 -10.17 4.70 0.24
N TYR A 7 -10.37 4.04 -0.90
CA TYR A 7 -9.93 2.66 -1.11
C TYR A 7 -8.41 2.50 -0.95
N ALA A 8 -7.63 3.34 -1.62
CA ALA A 8 -6.18 3.24 -1.64
C ALA A 8 -5.54 3.59 -0.29
N LEU A 9 -6.20 4.38 0.57
CA LEU A 9 -5.74 4.60 1.96
C LEU A 9 -6.20 3.49 2.91
N ALA A 10 -7.40 2.93 2.71
CA ALA A 10 -7.91 1.86 3.55
C ALA A 10 -7.12 0.55 3.39
N LEU A 11 -6.69 0.25 2.16
CA LEU A 11 -6.01 -1.01 1.84
C LEU A 11 -4.68 -1.19 2.60
N PRO A 12 -3.72 -0.23 2.60
CA PRO A 12 -2.51 -0.33 3.43
C PRO A 12 -2.81 -0.47 4.92
N VAL A 13 -3.77 0.31 5.45
CA VAL A 13 -4.17 0.23 6.87
C VAL A 13 -4.61 -1.19 7.24
N LEU A 14 -5.42 -1.81 6.39
CA LEU A 14 -5.89 -3.18 6.61
C LEU A 14 -4.75 -4.19 6.59
N VAL A 15 -3.83 -4.10 5.62
CA VAL A 15 -2.70 -5.04 5.54
C VAL A 15 -1.73 -4.85 6.71
N THR A 16 -1.44 -3.61 7.11
CA THR A 16 -0.66 -3.32 8.32
C THR A 16 -1.35 -3.88 9.57
N GLY A 17 -2.66 -3.69 9.73
CA GLY A 17 -3.41 -4.25 10.85
C GLY A 17 -3.39 -5.78 10.89
N LEU A 18 -3.39 -6.44 9.73
CA LEU A 18 -3.21 -7.89 9.62
C LEU A 18 -1.80 -8.33 9.99
N ALA A 19 -0.76 -7.63 9.50
CA ALA A 19 0.63 -7.89 9.84
C ALA A 19 0.86 -7.82 11.37
N TRP A 20 0.24 -6.84 12.03
CA TRP A 20 0.28 -6.72 13.48
C TRP A 20 -0.41 -7.86 14.21
N ALA A 21 -1.53 -8.37 13.68
CA ALA A 21 -2.22 -9.52 14.25
C ALA A 21 -1.41 -10.82 14.13
N LEU A 22 -0.66 -10.98 13.03
CA LEU A 22 0.14 -12.17 12.73
C LEU A 22 1.62 -12.02 13.11
N ARG A 23 2.01 -10.94 13.78
CA ARG A 23 3.42 -10.59 14.07
C ARG A 23 4.24 -11.66 14.78
N ARG A 24 3.58 -12.58 15.52
CA ARG A 24 4.25 -13.67 16.25
C ARG A 24 4.58 -14.88 15.36
N GLN A 25 3.93 -14.98 14.20
CA GLN A 25 4.07 -16.09 13.25
C GLN A 25 4.93 -15.70 12.04
N MET A 26 5.22 -14.41 11.86
CA MET A 26 6.01 -13.90 10.74
C MET A 26 7.51 -14.06 10.98
N SER A 27 8.24 -14.50 9.96
CA SER A 27 9.70 -14.40 9.96
C SER A 27 10.15 -12.94 9.75
N HIS A 28 11.39 -12.66 10.15
CA HIS A 28 12.03 -11.37 9.92
C HIS A 28 12.06 -10.99 8.44
N MET A 29 12.32 -11.96 7.55
CA MET A 29 12.39 -11.74 6.11
C MET A 29 11.04 -11.33 5.53
N THR A 30 9.95 -12.00 5.93
CA THR A 30 8.59 -11.61 5.53
C THR A 30 8.24 -10.22 6.01
N ALA A 31 8.61 -9.87 7.24
CA ALA A 31 8.36 -8.54 7.74
C ALA A 31 9.10 -7.46 6.95
N MET A 32 10.35 -7.69 6.53
CA MET A 32 11.07 -6.77 5.64
C MET A 32 10.36 -6.61 4.30
N VAL A 33 10.00 -7.72 3.64
CA VAL A 33 9.30 -7.70 2.35
C VAL A 33 7.97 -6.98 2.46
N LEU A 34 7.21 -7.25 3.53
CA LEU A 34 5.94 -6.59 3.83
C LEU A 34 6.14 -5.08 3.98
N ALA A 35 7.07 -4.65 4.82
CA ALA A 35 7.29 -3.24 5.12
C ALA A 35 7.76 -2.44 3.90
N MET A 36 8.74 -2.97 3.19
CA MET A 36 9.30 -2.32 2.00
C MET A 36 8.27 -2.25 0.87
N SER A 37 7.61 -3.36 0.54
CA SER A 37 6.66 -3.39 -0.58
C SER A 37 5.42 -2.52 -0.33
N LEU A 38 4.84 -2.56 0.87
CA LEU A 38 3.71 -1.69 1.24
C LEU A 38 4.11 -0.23 1.29
N GLY A 39 5.23 0.08 1.94
CA GLY A 39 5.73 1.46 2.06
C GLY A 39 5.94 2.06 0.68
N THR A 40 6.67 1.37 -0.20
CA THR A 40 6.93 1.82 -1.56
C THR A 40 5.63 1.95 -2.37
N ALA A 41 4.74 0.97 -2.36
CA ALA A 41 3.51 1.03 -3.15
C ALA A 41 2.54 2.12 -2.68
N ALA A 42 2.39 2.29 -1.36
CA ALA A 42 1.57 3.34 -0.77
C ALA A 42 2.17 4.73 -1.02
N GLY A 43 3.50 4.87 -0.92
CA GLY A 43 4.21 6.10 -1.26
C GLY A 43 4.04 6.45 -2.74
N LEU A 44 4.23 5.49 -3.64
CA LEU A 44 4.09 5.69 -5.08
C LEU A 44 2.68 6.16 -5.46
N TRP A 45 1.66 5.55 -4.85
CA TRP A 45 0.29 6.00 -4.98
C TRP A 45 0.07 7.41 -4.43
N ALA A 46 0.52 7.69 -3.21
CA ALA A 46 0.32 8.98 -2.55
C ALA A 46 1.01 10.13 -3.29
N GLY A 47 2.24 9.93 -3.76
CA GLY A 47 2.96 10.91 -4.57
C GLY A 47 2.27 11.19 -5.90
N SER A 48 1.82 10.14 -6.62
CA SER A 48 1.05 10.33 -7.85
C SER A 48 -0.31 11.02 -7.60
N ALA A 49 -0.98 10.67 -6.49
CA ALA A 49 -2.24 11.28 -6.10
C ALA A 49 -2.08 12.76 -5.79
N ALA A 50 -1.01 13.15 -5.09
CA ALA A 50 -0.74 14.54 -4.74
C ALA A 50 -0.60 15.43 -5.99
N VAL A 51 0.11 14.96 -7.02
CA VAL A 51 0.24 15.68 -8.30
C VAL A 51 -1.10 15.77 -9.03
N VAL A 52 -1.86 14.66 -9.12
CA VAL A 52 -3.17 14.65 -9.81
C VAL A 52 -4.20 15.54 -9.11
N LEU A 53 -4.13 15.63 -7.78
CA LEU A 53 -4.99 16.50 -6.98
C LEU A 53 -4.53 17.95 -6.96
N GLY A 54 -3.38 18.29 -7.57
CA GLY A 54 -2.84 19.64 -7.60
C GLY A 54 -2.41 20.13 -6.21
N LEU A 55 -1.94 19.24 -5.34
CA LEU A 55 -1.50 19.57 -3.97
C LEU A 55 -0.08 20.18 -3.98
N GLY A 56 0.04 21.38 -4.54
CA GLY A 56 1.30 22.13 -4.60
C GLY A 56 2.20 21.75 -5.76
N ASP A 57 3.47 22.16 -5.66
CA ASP A 57 4.49 21.88 -6.68
C ASP A 57 5.05 20.45 -6.54
N LEU A 58 5.91 20.03 -7.48
CA LEU A 58 6.55 18.71 -7.45
C LEU A 58 7.24 18.41 -6.11
N TRP A 59 7.86 19.43 -5.50
CA TRP A 59 8.51 19.29 -4.21
C TRP A 59 7.52 18.96 -3.08
N ASP A 60 6.39 19.69 -3.02
CA ASP A 60 5.35 19.47 -2.00
C ASP A 60 4.68 18.10 -2.19
N ALA A 61 4.38 17.75 -3.45
CA ALA A 61 3.82 16.44 -3.78
C ALA A 61 4.78 15.29 -3.42
N ALA A 62 6.09 15.48 -3.64
CA ALA A 62 7.11 14.51 -3.26
C ALA A 62 7.23 14.35 -1.74
N LEU A 63 7.20 15.46 -0.98
CA LEU A 63 7.22 15.44 0.48
C LEU A 63 5.97 14.76 1.06
N LEU A 64 4.79 15.07 0.53
CA LEU A 64 3.53 14.41 0.94
C LEU A 64 3.57 12.92 0.62
N GLY A 65 3.97 12.54 -0.60
CA GLY A 65 4.12 11.15 -0.99
C GLY A 65 5.12 10.40 -0.12
N ALA A 66 6.27 11.02 0.17
CA ALA A 66 7.31 10.46 1.02
C ALA A 66 6.82 10.27 2.46
N GLY A 67 6.13 11.26 3.03
CA GLY A 67 5.58 11.19 4.38
C GLY A 67 4.53 10.08 4.53
N VAL A 68 3.59 9.98 3.58
CA VAL A 68 2.57 8.92 3.60
C VAL A 68 3.19 7.54 3.40
N GLY A 69 4.08 7.40 2.41
CA GLY A 69 4.80 6.15 2.15
C GLY A 69 5.62 5.70 3.35
N ALA A 70 6.38 6.62 3.95
CA ALA A 70 7.18 6.35 5.14
C ALA A 70 6.29 5.93 6.32
N GLY A 71 5.16 6.61 6.55
CA GLY A 71 4.23 6.28 7.63
C GLY A 71 3.69 4.85 7.51
N PHE A 72 3.27 4.44 6.31
CA PHE A 72 2.81 3.06 6.08
C PHE A 72 3.95 2.05 6.16
N GLY A 73 5.13 2.36 5.59
CA GLY A 73 6.30 1.48 5.64
C GLY A 73 6.82 1.25 7.06
N ILE A 74 6.89 2.31 7.87
CA ILE A 74 7.25 2.24 9.31
C ILE A 74 6.18 1.45 10.06
N GLY A 75 4.90 1.80 9.91
CA GLY A 75 3.80 1.12 10.61
C GLY A 75 3.75 -0.38 10.32
N ALA A 76 4.00 -0.76 9.07
CA ALA A 76 4.12 -2.14 8.64
C ALA A 76 5.39 -2.81 9.18
N GLY A 77 6.55 -2.15 9.13
CA GLY A 77 7.83 -2.70 9.62
C GLY A 77 7.91 -2.87 11.14
N LEU A 78 7.18 -2.08 11.91
CA LEU A 78 7.12 -2.21 13.37
C LEU A 78 6.60 -3.59 13.82
N SER A 79 5.89 -4.33 12.96
CA SER A 79 5.47 -5.70 13.29
C SER A 79 6.63 -6.70 13.29
N GLY A 80 7.76 -6.40 12.64
CA GLY A 80 8.93 -7.29 12.54
C GLY A 80 10.22 -6.79 13.18
N GLY A 81 10.21 -5.58 13.76
CA GLY A 81 11.36 -5.00 14.45
C GLY A 81 12.04 -3.86 13.70
N LEU A 82 13.24 -3.47 14.15
CA LEU A 82 13.88 -2.22 13.71
C LEU A 82 14.34 -2.25 12.24
N SER A 83 14.96 -3.34 11.78
CA SER A 83 15.44 -3.44 10.40
C SER A 83 14.30 -3.34 9.36
N PRO A 84 13.19 -4.10 9.49
CA PRO A 84 12.02 -3.92 8.62
C PRO A 84 11.42 -2.51 8.68
N THR A 85 11.47 -1.86 9.85
CA THR A 85 10.96 -0.50 10.04
C THR A 85 11.76 0.52 9.23
N LEU A 86 13.09 0.41 9.27
CA LEU A 86 13.99 1.30 8.51
C LEU A 86 13.82 1.09 7.01
N ASP A 87 13.82 -0.16 6.55
CA ASP A 87 13.68 -0.49 5.13
C ASP A 87 12.30 -0.09 4.59
N GLY A 88 11.24 -0.31 5.37
CA GLY A 88 9.90 0.13 5.04
C GLY A 88 9.80 1.66 4.96
N GLY A 89 10.34 2.37 5.95
CA GLY A 89 10.35 3.82 5.96
C GLY A 89 11.09 4.43 4.77
N LEU A 90 12.32 3.98 4.53
CA LEU A 90 13.15 4.44 3.40
C LEU A 90 12.53 4.05 2.05
N GLY A 91 12.03 2.83 1.92
CA GLY A 91 11.31 2.38 0.73
C GLY A 91 10.05 3.20 0.46
N GLY A 92 9.36 3.63 1.51
CA GLY A 92 8.22 4.54 1.44
C GLY A 92 8.59 5.95 0.99
N VAL A 93 9.69 6.52 1.51
CA VAL A 93 10.23 7.80 1.05
C VAL A 93 10.59 7.73 -0.44
N MET A 94 11.32 6.69 -0.85
CA MET A 94 11.70 6.49 -2.25
C MET A 94 10.48 6.33 -3.16
N GLY A 95 9.51 5.50 -2.76
CA GLY A 95 8.26 5.32 -3.51
C GLY A 95 7.47 6.62 -3.65
N GLY A 96 7.39 7.41 -2.58
CA GLY A 96 6.75 8.73 -2.54
C GLY A 96 7.29 9.71 -3.56
N MET A 97 8.62 9.91 -3.54
CA MET A 97 9.29 10.82 -4.47
C MET A 97 9.15 10.33 -5.92
N MET A 98 9.32 9.03 -6.16
CA MET A 98 9.16 8.45 -7.50
C MET A 98 7.72 8.57 -8.01
N GLY A 99 6.71 8.40 -7.15
CA GLY A 99 5.31 8.53 -7.52
C GLY A 99 4.92 9.93 -7.95
N ALA A 100 5.43 10.95 -7.26
CA ALA A 100 5.23 12.35 -7.64
C ALA A 100 5.90 12.65 -8.99
N MET A 101 7.14 12.20 -9.17
CA MET A 101 7.87 12.37 -10.44
C MET A 101 7.15 11.66 -11.60
N LEU A 102 6.65 10.45 -11.40
CA LEU A 102 5.95 9.67 -12.42
C LEU A 102 4.66 10.37 -12.91
N ALA A 103 3.92 11.01 -12.01
CA ALA A 103 2.73 11.78 -12.39
C ALA A 103 3.07 13.15 -13.00
N ALA A 104 4.10 13.84 -12.50
CA ALA A 104 4.46 15.19 -12.96
C ALA A 104 5.15 15.20 -14.34
N MET A 105 5.96 14.19 -14.66
CA MET A 105 6.69 14.13 -15.93
C MET A 105 5.80 13.86 -17.15
N ALA A 106 4.55 13.42 -16.96
CA ALA A 106 3.61 13.19 -18.04
C ALA A 106 2.25 13.84 -17.74
N PRO A 107 2.11 15.17 -17.88
CA PRO A 107 0.90 15.90 -17.48
C PRO A 107 -0.38 15.36 -18.13
N GLY A 108 -0.32 15.01 -19.43
CA GLY A 108 -1.45 14.38 -20.14
C GLY A 108 -1.73 12.93 -19.77
N ARG A 109 -0.89 12.31 -18.92
CA ARG A 109 -1.01 10.92 -18.45
C ARG A 109 -0.93 10.82 -16.91
N ALA A 110 -1.03 11.92 -16.17
CA ALA A 110 -0.98 11.89 -14.71
C ALA A 110 -2.09 11.03 -14.10
N THR A 111 -3.28 11.03 -14.71
CA THR A 111 -4.37 10.13 -14.32
C THR A 111 -4.07 8.67 -14.62
N ALA A 112 -3.36 8.36 -15.72
CA ALA A 112 -2.89 7.00 -16.02
C ALA A 112 -1.79 6.55 -15.05
N ALA A 113 -0.89 7.45 -14.66
CA ALA A 113 0.11 7.23 -13.61
C ALA A 113 -0.54 6.83 -12.28
N LEU A 114 -1.57 7.59 -11.86
CA LEU A 114 -2.34 7.27 -10.66
C LEU A 114 -3.08 5.93 -10.75
N ARG A 115 -3.62 5.59 -11.93
CA ARG A 115 -4.27 4.29 -12.16
C ARG A 115 -3.26 3.15 -12.05
N ALA A 116 -2.10 3.28 -12.68
CA ALA A 116 -1.03 2.29 -12.62
C ALA A 116 -0.52 2.10 -11.19
N SER A 117 -0.32 3.18 -10.43
CA SER A 117 0.10 3.09 -9.03
C SER A 117 -0.98 2.50 -8.12
N THR A 118 -2.27 2.75 -8.39
CA THR A 118 -3.39 2.13 -7.67
C THR A 118 -3.47 0.62 -7.96
N ALA A 119 -3.28 0.21 -9.22
CA ALA A 119 -3.24 -1.19 -9.61
C ALA A 119 -2.04 -1.91 -8.96
N LEU A 120 -0.87 -1.27 -8.96
CA LEU A 120 0.33 -1.79 -8.30
C LEU A 120 0.12 -1.97 -6.80
N LEU A 121 -0.44 -0.96 -6.13
CA LEU A 121 -0.77 -1.03 -4.71
C LEU A 121 -1.72 -2.19 -4.40
N SER A 122 -2.73 -2.38 -5.24
CA SER A 122 -3.68 -3.48 -5.11
C SER A 122 -3.00 -4.84 -5.29
N ALA A 123 -2.16 -4.99 -6.31
CA ALA A 123 -1.41 -6.21 -6.57
C ALA A 123 -0.46 -6.55 -5.42
N VAL A 124 0.29 -5.56 -4.92
CA VAL A 124 1.20 -5.72 -3.78
C VAL A 124 0.43 -6.13 -2.52
N ALA A 125 -0.69 -5.48 -2.22
CA ALA A 125 -1.51 -5.83 -1.06
C ALA A 125 -1.99 -7.28 -1.14
N VAL A 126 -2.46 -7.74 -2.30
CA VAL A 126 -2.87 -9.13 -2.51
C VAL A 126 -1.69 -10.09 -2.30
N LEU A 127 -0.53 -9.80 -2.91
CA LEU A 127 0.67 -10.65 -2.77
C LEU A 127 1.16 -10.73 -1.33
N VAL A 128 1.17 -9.61 -0.60
CA VAL A 128 1.55 -9.57 0.81
C VAL A 128 0.57 -10.35 1.67
N VAL A 129 -0.74 -10.22 1.43
CA VAL A 129 -1.73 -11.03 2.15
C VAL A 129 -1.54 -12.52 1.87
N LEU A 130 -1.27 -12.91 0.61
CA LEU A 130 -0.97 -14.30 0.27
C LEU A 130 0.31 -14.81 0.96
N LEU A 131 1.34 -13.98 1.03
CA LEU A 131 2.58 -14.28 1.74
C LEU A 131 2.31 -14.52 3.23
N LEU A 132 1.57 -13.62 3.88
CA LEU A 132 1.17 -13.76 5.28
C LEU A 132 0.35 -15.03 5.53
N VAL A 133 -0.58 -15.36 4.63
CA VAL A 133 -1.40 -16.58 4.72
C VAL A 133 -0.56 -17.85 4.61
N ARG A 134 0.43 -17.85 3.71
CA ARG A 134 1.34 -18.99 3.55
C ARG A 134 2.21 -19.23 4.78
N GLU A 135 2.68 -18.17 5.44
CA GLU A 135 3.60 -18.30 6.56
C GLU A 135 2.90 -18.60 7.89
N ALA A 136 1.79 -17.91 8.18
CA ALA A 136 1.01 -18.14 9.39
C ALA A 136 0.20 -19.46 9.38
N GLY A 137 0.00 -20.04 8.20
CA GLY A 137 -0.84 -21.23 8.03
C GLY A 137 -2.34 -20.90 8.07
N ALA A 138 -3.10 -21.53 7.18
CA ALA A 138 -4.49 -21.17 6.93
C ALA A 138 -5.39 -21.22 8.19
N HIS A 139 -5.11 -22.09 9.16
CA HIS A 139 -5.91 -22.24 10.39
C HIS A 139 -5.70 -21.12 11.42
N GLU A 140 -4.46 -20.69 11.67
CA GLU A 140 -4.19 -19.58 12.59
C GLU A 140 -4.67 -18.25 11.99
N VAL A 141 -4.52 -18.10 10.67
CA VAL A 141 -5.12 -16.98 9.94
C VAL A 141 -6.64 -17.05 10.03
N ARG A 142 -7.29 -18.22 9.86
CA ARG A 142 -8.75 -18.33 9.97
C ARG A 142 -9.26 -17.93 11.36
N SER A 143 -8.50 -18.22 12.42
CA SER A 143 -8.79 -17.81 13.80
C SER A 143 -8.65 -16.29 14.00
N ALA A 144 -7.50 -15.72 13.62
CA ALA A 144 -7.23 -14.29 13.73
C ALA A 144 -8.14 -13.43 12.82
N VAL A 145 -8.68 -14.03 11.77
CA VAL A 145 -9.38 -13.35 10.68
C VAL A 145 -10.86 -13.76 10.60
N ARG A 146 -11.42 -14.58 11.51
CA ARG A 146 -12.85 -15.04 11.47
C ARG A 146 -13.89 -13.92 11.46
N SER A 147 -13.59 -12.73 12.00
CA SER A 147 -14.45 -11.53 11.87
C SER A 147 -13.97 -10.52 10.82
N ARG A 148 -12.76 -10.69 10.27
CA ARG A 148 -12.08 -9.74 9.36
C ARG A 148 -11.98 -10.23 7.90
N TRP A 149 -12.24 -11.52 7.63
CA TRP A 149 -12.18 -12.18 6.30
C TRP A 149 -13.26 -11.67 5.35
N LEU A 150 -14.48 -11.39 5.83
CA LEU A 150 -15.55 -10.82 5.00
C LEU A 150 -15.21 -9.40 4.57
N LEU A 151 -14.50 -8.62 5.39
CA LEU A 151 -14.10 -7.26 5.05
C LEU A 151 -12.91 -7.23 4.08
N LEU A 152 -11.90 -8.10 4.26
CA LEU A 152 -10.78 -8.21 3.32
C LEU A 152 -11.20 -8.75 1.94
N ALA A 153 -12.03 -9.80 1.92
CA ALA A 153 -12.59 -10.31 0.67
C ALA A 153 -13.50 -9.27 0.00
N LEU A 154 -14.35 -8.56 0.76
CA LEU A 154 -15.19 -7.49 0.22
C LEU A 154 -14.34 -6.31 -0.31
N VAL A 155 -13.27 -5.91 0.36
CA VAL A 155 -12.42 -4.78 -0.08
C VAL A 155 -11.61 -5.15 -1.32
N VAL A 156 -11.03 -6.34 -1.38
CA VAL A 156 -10.30 -6.80 -2.58
C VAL A 156 -11.24 -7.02 -3.76
N VAL A 157 -12.42 -7.62 -3.53
CA VAL A 157 -13.43 -7.83 -4.56
C VAL A 157 -14.07 -6.50 -4.99
N ALA A 158 -14.34 -5.57 -4.08
CA ALA A 158 -14.81 -4.23 -4.42
C ALA A 158 -13.74 -3.43 -5.17
N GLY A 159 -12.46 -3.55 -4.81
CA GLY A 159 -11.35 -2.93 -5.54
C GLY A 159 -11.22 -3.45 -6.98
N LEU A 160 -11.35 -4.76 -7.17
CA LEU A 160 -11.41 -5.41 -8.49
C LEU A 160 -12.64 -4.98 -9.30
N ILE A 161 -13.81 -4.91 -8.68
CA ILE A 161 -15.08 -4.54 -9.35
C ILE A 161 -15.12 -3.03 -9.67
N LEU A 162 -14.63 -2.15 -8.78
CA LEU A 162 -14.54 -0.70 -9.04
C LEU A 162 -13.45 -0.37 -10.07
N GLY A 163 -12.34 -1.11 -10.07
CA GLY A 163 -11.32 -1.03 -11.12
C GLY A 163 -11.87 -1.40 -12.50
N ALA A 164 -12.66 -2.49 -12.56
CA ALA A 164 -13.36 -2.91 -13.77
C ALA A 164 -14.49 -1.96 -14.21
N ALA A 165 -15.23 -1.37 -13.26
CA ALA A 165 -16.38 -0.50 -13.56
C ALA A 165 -16.01 0.93 -13.99
N MET A 166 -14.81 1.43 -13.67
CA MET A 166 -14.37 2.79 -14.02
C MET A 166 -13.37 2.86 -15.20
N GLY A 167 -13.15 1.76 -15.93
CA GLY A 167 -12.18 1.72 -17.04
C GLY A 167 -10.74 2.00 -16.56
N VAL A 168 -10.44 1.52 -15.34
CA VAL A 168 -9.10 1.57 -14.72
C VAL A 168 -8.29 0.32 -15.11
N ILE A 169 -8.95 -0.69 -15.68
CA ILE A 169 -8.36 -1.83 -16.42
C ILE A 169 -8.78 -1.68 -17.88
#